data_AF-A0A954YMG9-F1
#
_entry.id   AF-A0A954YMG9-F1
#
_cell.length_a   1.000
_cell.length_b   1.000
_cell.length_c   1.000
_cell.angle_alpha   90.00
_cell.angle_beta   90.00
_cell.angle_gamma   90.00
#
_symmetry.space_group_name_H-M   'P 1'
#
loop_
_entity.id
_entity.type
_entity.pdbx_description
1 polymer ?
#
loop_
_entity_poly.entity_id
_entity_poly.type
_entity_poly.pdbx_seq_one_letter_code
_entity_poly.pdbx_strand_id
1 'polypeptide(L)'
;MLLAQNETRPLIEFTLAPLWHDHGIPLAIMGILVVFLALSLLATFIGLLPRLLPRPATAPIAAEPTEAAGDEISEETLAVIAAAVAATLDRPHRIVRISGLTPQDLGWSLEGRLQHHQSHKIRHRGDR
;
A
#
# COMPACT_ATOMS: atom_id res chain seq x y z
N MET A 1 53.30 -1.15 27.68
CA MET A 1 52.70 0.15 27.27
C MET A 1 52.40 0.08 25.77
N LEU A 2 51.42 -0.75 25.40
CA LEU A 2 50.95 -1.00 24.03
C LEU A 2 49.48 -0.54 24.01
N LEU A 3 49.27 0.77 23.83
CA LEU A 3 47.93 1.33 23.69
C LEU A 3 47.53 1.23 22.22
N ALA A 4 46.68 0.25 21.97
CA ALA A 4 45.64 0.20 20.95
C ALA A 4 45.43 1.50 20.14
N GLN A 5 46.16 1.65 19.04
CA GLN A 5 45.73 2.50 17.93
C GLN A 5 44.68 1.73 17.12
N ASN A 6 43.45 1.72 17.63
CA ASN A 6 42.29 1.26 16.89
C ASN A 6 41.87 2.37 15.92
N GLU A 7 42.38 2.33 14.69
CA GLU A 7 41.96 3.20 13.59
C GLU A 7 40.45 3.05 13.37
N THR A 8 39.67 3.97 13.90
CA THR A 8 38.26 4.15 13.56
C THR A 8 38.20 4.80 12.18
N ARG A 9 38.39 4.02 11.12
CA ARG A 9 38.11 4.48 9.74
C ARG A 9 36.59 4.60 9.58
N PRO A 10 36.02 5.80 9.43
CA PRO A 10 34.59 5.94 9.14
C PRO A 10 34.32 5.33 7.76
N LEU A 11 33.51 4.26 7.72
CA LEU A 11 33.22 3.51 6.50
C LEU A 11 32.34 4.27 5.50
N ILE A 12 31.77 5.41 5.91
CA ILE A 12 30.95 6.28 5.07
C ILE A 12 31.21 7.72 5.51
N GLU A 13 32.10 8.42 4.82
CA GLU A 13 32.18 9.88 4.92
C GLU A 13 31.06 10.46 4.04
N PHE A 14 30.01 10.98 4.67
CA PHE A 14 29.00 11.80 3.99
C PHE A 14 29.64 13.12 3.57
N THR A 15 30.37 13.09 2.46
CA THR A 15 31.02 14.25 1.88
C THR A 15 29.98 15.04 1.07
N LEU A 16 29.56 16.17 1.65
CA LEU A 16 28.74 17.20 1.00
C LEU A 16 29.58 18.07 0.05
N ALA A 17 30.90 17.85 0.00
CA ALA A 17 31.82 18.58 -0.87
C ALA A 17 31.38 18.58 -2.36
N PRO A 18 30.86 17.48 -2.94
CA PRO A 18 30.43 17.46 -4.34
C PRO A 18 29.22 18.37 -4.63
N LEU A 19 28.36 18.63 -3.63
CA LEU A 19 27.21 19.53 -3.77
C LEU A 19 27.63 21.00 -3.86
N TRP A 20 28.77 21.34 -3.24
CA TRP A 20 29.32 22.70 -3.19
C TRP A 20 30.26 23.05 -4.36
N HIS A 21 30.53 22.11 -5.27
CA HIS A 21 31.20 22.39 -6.53
C HIS A 21 30.23 23.05 -7.53
N ASP A 22 30.74 23.79 -8.50
CA ASP A 22 29.98 24.60 -9.49
C ASP A 22 28.88 23.84 -10.26
N HIS A 23 28.91 22.50 -10.26
CA HIS A 23 27.94 21.63 -10.94
C HIS A 23 27.05 20.78 -10.00
N GLY A 24 27.26 20.86 -8.68
CA GLY A 24 26.53 20.07 -7.69
C GLY A 24 25.06 20.48 -7.56
N ILE A 25 24.79 21.78 -7.44
CA ILE A 25 23.43 22.33 -7.37
C ILE A 25 22.62 22.04 -8.65
N PRO A 26 23.15 22.28 -9.87
CA PRO A 26 22.46 21.90 -11.11
C PRO A 26 22.09 20.42 -11.16
N LEU A 27 22.99 19.52 -10.76
CA LEU A 27 22.74 18.08 -10.77
C LEU A 27 21.64 17.67 -9.79
N ALA A 28 21.62 18.26 -8.59
CA ALA A 28 20.57 18.03 -7.60
C ALA A 28 19.20 18.52 -8.11
N ILE A 29 19.13 19.71 -8.71
CA ILE A 29 17.90 20.24 -9.31
C ILE A 29 17.41 19.33 -10.44
N MET A 30 18.32 18.90 -11.33
CA MET A 30 17.97 17.99 -12.43
C MET A 30 17.43 16.65 -11.90
N GLY A 31 18.08 16.07 -10.89
CA GLY A 31 17.63 14.85 -10.23
C GLY A 31 16.24 15.00 -9.62
N ILE A 32 15.99 16.09 -8.89
CA ILE A 32 14.67 16.39 -8.31
C ILE A 32 13.62 16.47 -9.41
N LEU A 33 13.87 17.26 -10.47
CA LEU A 33 12.94 17.40 -11.59
C LEU A 33 12.63 16.07 -12.27
N VAL A 34 13.64 15.23 -12.52
CA VAL A 34 13.48 13.91 -13.12
C VAL A 34 12.64 12.99 -12.24
N VAL A 35 12.88 12.98 -10.93
CA VAL A 35 12.10 12.17 -9.97
C VAL A 35 10.64 12.63 -9.93
N PHE A 36 10.39 13.94 -9.82
CA PHE A 36 9.02 14.47 -9.82
C PHE A 36 8.29 14.21 -11.14
N LEU A 37 8.99 14.31 -12.27
CA LEU A 37 8.43 13.99 -13.58
C LEU A 37 8.08 12.50 -13.69
N ALA A 38 8.99 11.62 -13.29
CA ALA A 38 8.76 10.17 -13.32
C ALA A 38 7.57 9.78 -12.44
N LEU A 39 7.50 10.30 -11.21
CA LEU A 39 6.38 10.05 -10.29
C LEU A 39 5.07 10.64 -10.81
N SER A 40 5.09 11.85 -11.39
CA SER A 40 3.89 12.46 -11.99
C SER A 40 3.37 11.66 -13.17
N LEU A 41 4.25 11.19 -14.07
CA LEU A 41 3.86 10.36 -15.20
C LEU A 41 3.26 9.03 -14.72
N LEU A 42 3.87 8.38 -13.72
CA LEU A 42 3.35 7.16 -13.14
C LEU A 42 1.96 7.37 -12.49
N ALA A 43 1.81 8.41 -11.68
CA ALA A 43 0.54 8.75 -11.04
C ALA A 43 -0.53 9.10 -12.06
N THR A 44 -0.17 9.85 -13.11
CA THR A 44 -1.08 10.19 -14.22
C THR A 44 -1.50 8.94 -14.96
N PHE A 45 -0.58 8.02 -15.28
CA PHE A 45 -0.88 6.77 -15.96
C PHE A 45 -1.85 5.90 -15.15
N ILE A 46 -1.60 5.75 -13.85
CA ILE A 46 -2.51 5.03 -12.93
C ILE A 46 -3.88 5.71 -12.86
N GLY A 47 -3.93 7.05 -12.84
CA GLY A 47 -5.18 7.81 -12.79
C GLY A 47 -5.97 7.86 -14.09
N LEU A 48 -5.30 7.72 -15.24
CA LEU A 48 -5.94 7.66 -16.56
C LEU A 48 -6.46 6.25 -16.88
N LEU A 49 -5.85 5.21 -16.31
CA LEU A 49 -6.29 3.82 -16.49
C LEU A 49 -7.78 3.61 -16.17
N PRO A 50 -8.34 4.05 -15.02
CA PRO A 50 -9.78 3.91 -14.72
C PRO A 50 -10.70 4.79 -15.58
N ARG A 51 -10.15 5.76 -16.32
CA ARG A 51 -10.91 6.58 -17.28
C ARG A 51 -10.98 5.95 -18.67
N LEU A 52 -9.99 5.15 -19.05
CA LEU A 52 -9.93 4.43 -20.33
C LEU A 52 -10.61 3.06 -20.25
N LEU A 53 -10.74 2.49 -19.05
CA LEU A 53 -11.62 1.34 -18.85
C LEU A 53 -13.08 1.82 -18.97
N PRO A 54 -13.89 1.25 -19.88
CA PRO A 54 -15.31 1.56 -19.94
C PRO A 54 -15.93 1.19 -18.59
N ARG A 55 -16.36 2.20 -17.85
CA ARG A 55 -17.18 2.01 -16.65
C ARG A 55 -18.40 1.23 -17.12
N PRO A 56 -18.67 0.01 -16.60
CA PRO A 56 -19.87 -0.71 -16.97
C PRO A 56 -21.04 0.21 -16.63
N ALA A 57 -21.82 0.55 -17.66
CA ALA A 57 -23.02 1.35 -17.50
C ALA A 57 -23.91 0.61 -16.51
N THR A 58 -24.05 1.14 -15.31
CA THR A 58 -25.10 0.69 -14.41
C THR A 58 -26.41 1.13 -15.05
N ALA A 59 -27.02 0.22 -15.82
CA ALA A 59 -28.39 0.39 -16.26
C ALA A 59 -29.26 0.62 -15.02
N PRO A 60 -30.21 1.56 -15.05
CA PRO A 60 -31.18 1.69 -13.97
C PRO A 60 -32.12 0.51 -14.07
N ILE A 61 -31.74 -0.61 -13.45
CA ILE A 61 -32.66 -1.71 -13.22
C ILE A 61 -33.48 -1.30 -12.00
N ALA A 62 -34.62 -0.68 -12.26
CA ALA A 62 -35.77 -0.86 -11.39
C ALA A 62 -36.16 -2.34 -11.50
N ALA A 63 -35.65 -3.17 -10.61
CA ALA A 63 -36.16 -4.51 -10.36
C ALA A 63 -36.20 -4.72 -8.86
N GLU A 64 -37.30 -5.32 -8.44
CA GLU A 64 -37.61 -5.83 -7.12
C GLU A 64 -36.44 -6.64 -6.53
N PRO A 65 -36.32 -6.75 -5.19
CA PRO A 65 -35.21 -7.46 -4.57
C PRO A 65 -35.31 -8.94 -4.94
N THR A 66 -34.58 -9.33 -5.99
CA THR A 66 -34.29 -10.72 -6.32
C THR A 66 -33.01 -11.05 -5.59
N GLU A 67 -33.13 -11.94 -4.61
CA GLU A 67 -32.01 -12.60 -3.94
C GLU A 67 -31.04 -13.15 -4.98
N ALA A 68 -29.87 -12.53 -5.07
CA ALA A 68 -28.80 -12.99 -5.92
C ALA A 68 -28.09 -14.13 -5.20
N ALA A 69 -28.47 -15.36 -5.55
CA ALA A 69 -27.78 -16.58 -5.14
C ALA A 69 -26.31 -16.57 -5.62
N GLY A 70 -25.43 -16.09 -4.75
CA GLY A 70 -23.99 -16.11 -4.92
C GLY A 70 -23.36 -16.00 -3.54
N ASP A 71 -22.93 -17.14 -2.99
CA ASP A 71 -22.37 -17.29 -1.63
C ASP A 71 -23.10 -16.40 -0.62
N GLU A 72 -24.38 -16.72 -0.43
CA GLU A 72 -25.32 -15.90 0.33
C GLU A 72 -24.79 -15.68 1.75
N ILE A 73 -24.45 -14.44 2.05
CA ILE A 73 -24.11 -14.03 3.40
C ILE A 73 -25.35 -14.27 4.25
N SER A 74 -25.27 -15.21 5.18
CA SER A 74 -26.36 -15.58 6.08
C SER A 74 -26.99 -14.36 6.73
N GLU A 75 -28.31 -14.36 6.91
CA GLU A 75 -29.04 -13.25 7.55
C GLU A 75 -28.50 -12.93 8.95
N GLU A 76 -28.10 -13.95 9.70
CA GLU A 76 -27.47 -13.80 11.00
C GLU A 76 -26.16 -13.02 10.90
N THR A 77 -25.37 -13.27 9.84
CA THR A 77 -24.12 -12.55 9.60
C THR A 77 -24.39 -11.10 9.23
N LEU A 78 -25.41 -10.82 8.43
CA LEU A 78 -25.85 -9.45 8.12
C LEU A 78 -26.29 -8.70 9.37
N ALA A 79 -27.08 -9.34 10.25
CA ALA A 79 -27.54 -8.77 11.50
C ALA A 79 -26.38 -8.45 12.45
N VAL A 80 -25.41 -9.38 12.58
CA VAL A 80 -24.21 -9.17 13.39
C VAL A 80 -23.36 -8.04 12.84
N ILE A 81 -23.16 -7.96 11.52
CA ILE A 81 -22.42 -6.85 10.89
C ILE A 81 -23.14 -5.54 11.17
N ALA A 82 -24.46 -5.46 10.96
CA ALA A 82 -25.23 -4.25 11.21
C ALA A 82 -25.15 -3.80 12.68
N ALA A 83 -25.26 -4.73 13.63
CA ALA A 83 -25.12 -4.45 15.05
C ALA A 83 -23.70 -3.95 15.39
N ALA A 84 -22.67 -4.55 14.81
CA ALA A 84 -21.28 -4.10 15.01
C ALA A 84 -21.05 -2.69 14.45
N VAL A 85 -21.57 -2.37 13.27
CA VAL A 85 -21.48 -1.00 12.72
C VAL A 85 -22.23 -0.02 13.63
N ALA A 86 -23.41 -0.40 14.12
CA ALA A 86 -24.19 0.44 15.04
C ALA A 86 -23.51 0.69 16.38
N ALA A 87 -22.83 -0.30 16.93
CA ALA A 87 -22.09 -0.16 18.18
C ALA A 87 -20.78 0.63 18.01
N THR A 88 -20.16 0.58 16.83
CA THR A 88 -18.85 1.22 16.58
C THR A 88 -18.98 2.66 16.11
N LEU A 89 -20.04 3.00 15.37
CA LEU A 89 -20.30 4.34 14.88
C LEU A 89 -21.35 5.02 15.75
N ASP A 90 -20.91 5.93 16.63
CA ASP A 90 -21.77 6.73 17.54
C ASP A 90 -22.60 7.81 16.82
N ARG A 91 -22.95 7.58 15.55
CA ARG A 91 -23.71 8.48 14.69
C ARG A 91 -24.59 7.71 13.72
N PRO A 92 -25.69 8.30 13.22
CA PRO A 92 -26.52 7.68 12.20
C PRO A 92 -25.69 7.36 10.95
N HIS A 93 -25.73 6.11 10.50
CA HIS A 93 -25.00 5.63 9.33
C HIS A 93 -25.91 4.72 8.50
N ARG A 94 -25.62 4.66 7.19
CA ARG A 94 -26.33 3.80 6.25
C ARG A 94 -25.33 2.85 5.60
N ILE A 95 -25.58 1.56 5.71
CA ILE A 95 -24.80 0.54 5.03
C ILE A 95 -25.21 0.52 3.56
N VAL A 96 -24.26 0.79 2.66
CA VAL A 96 -24.52 0.89 1.22
C VAL A 96 -24.34 -0.45 0.52
N ARG A 97 -23.39 -1.27 0.99
CA ARG A 97 -23.05 -2.55 0.39
C ARG A 97 -22.37 -3.45 1.42
N ILE A 98 -22.79 -4.71 1.48
CA ILE A 98 -22.09 -5.80 2.13
C ILE A 98 -21.78 -6.82 1.03
N SER A 99 -20.56 -7.34 0.99
CA SER A 99 -20.14 -8.31 -0.02
C SER A 99 -19.14 -9.29 0.58
N GLY A 100 -19.24 -10.56 0.18
CA GLY A 100 -18.24 -11.57 0.51
C GLY A 100 -16.91 -11.22 -0.13
N LEU A 101 -15.82 -11.59 0.53
CA LEU A 101 -14.48 -11.42 -0.03
C LEU A 101 -14.27 -12.50 -1.10
N THR A 102 -13.84 -12.09 -2.29
CA THR A 102 -13.40 -13.03 -3.31
C THR A 102 -11.99 -13.55 -2.97
N PRO A 103 -11.55 -14.69 -3.52
CA PRO A 103 -10.18 -15.17 -3.37
C PRO A 103 -9.11 -14.15 -3.80
N GLN A 104 -9.45 -13.24 -4.73
CA GLN A 104 -8.57 -12.16 -5.14
C GLN A 104 -8.45 -11.07 -4.06
N ASP A 105 -9.53 -10.78 -3.32
CA ASP A 105 -9.53 -9.84 -2.19
C ASP A 105 -8.76 -10.38 -0.98
N LEU A 106 -8.70 -11.71 -0.84
CA LEU A 106 -7.92 -12.38 0.21
C LEU A 106 -6.40 -12.27 0.01
N GLY A 107 -5.92 -11.80 -1.15
CA GLY A 107 -4.50 -11.64 -1.46
C GLY A 107 -3.76 -10.78 -0.43
N TRP A 108 -4.38 -9.70 0.06
CA TRP A 108 -3.80 -8.87 1.12
C TRP A 108 -3.65 -9.68 2.41
N SER A 109 -4.68 -10.40 2.84
CA SER A 109 -4.62 -11.20 4.07
C SER A 109 -3.52 -12.27 4.04
N LEU A 110 -3.22 -12.81 2.85
CA LEU A 110 -2.15 -13.78 2.62
C LEU A 110 -0.78 -13.09 2.68
N GLU A 111 -0.64 -11.94 2.03
CA GLU A 111 0.58 -11.15 2.04
C GLU A 111 0.95 -10.68 3.45
N GLY A 112 -0.03 -10.18 4.22
CA GLY A 112 0.20 -9.74 5.60
C GLY A 112 0.70 -10.87 6.51
N ARG A 113 0.16 -12.09 6.34
CA ARG A 113 0.65 -13.29 7.02
C ARG A 113 2.08 -13.62 6.60
N LEU A 114 2.37 -13.59 5.30
CA LEU A 114 3.70 -13.85 4.77
C LEU A 114 4.72 -12.86 5.36
N GLN A 115 4.39 -11.57 5.39
CA GLN A 115 5.25 -10.52 5.92
C GLN A 115 5.49 -10.68 7.43
N HIS A 116 4.47 -11.03 8.20
CA HIS A 116 4.59 -11.29 9.64
C HIS A 116 5.45 -12.53 9.93
N HIS A 117 5.32 -13.59 9.12
CA HIS A 117 6.16 -14.78 9.25
C HIS A 117 7.62 -14.52 8.80
N GLN A 118 7.84 -13.62 7.84
CA GLN A 118 9.17 -13.28 7.35
C GLN A 118 9.94 -12.30 8.24
N SER A 119 9.28 -11.55 9.12
CA SER A 119 9.96 -10.63 10.05
C SER A 119 10.89 -11.34 11.04
N HIS A 120 10.68 -12.64 11.27
CA HIS A 120 11.47 -13.46 12.19
C HIS A 120 12.62 -14.23 11.53
N LYS A 121 12.91 -14.01 10.23
CA LYS A 121 14.09 -14.61 9.60
C LYS A 121 15.36 -13.92 10.12
N ILE A 122 15.92 -14.50 11.17
CA ILE A 122 17.28 -14.20 11.64
C ILE A 122 18.23 -14.51 10.47
N ARG A 123 18.90 -13.49 9.94
CA ARG A 123 19.96 -13.67 8.96
C ARG A 123 21.07 -14.48 9.63
N HIS A 124 21.16 -15.77 9.32
CA HIS A 124 22.27 -16.61 9.77
C HIS A 124 23.54 -16.02 9.14
N ARG A 125 24.34 -15.35 9.95
CA ARG A 125 25.68 -14.89 9.57
C ARG A 125 26.63 -16.08 9.78
N GLY A 126 26.82 -16.84 8.72
CA GLY A 126 27.89 -17.82 8.47
C GLY A 126 27.99 -17.94 6.95
N ASP A 127 29.13 -17.88 6.28
CA ASP A 127 30.43 -18.41 6.66
C ASP A 127 31.56 -17.57 6.05
N ARG A 128 32.59 -17.30 6.84
CA ARG A 128 33.98 -17.14 6.42
C ARG A 128 34.90 -17.53 7.56
#